data_AF-A0A3B0V806-F1
#
_entry.id   AF-A0A3B0V806-F1
#
_cell.length_a   1.000
_cell.length_b   1.000
_cell.length_c   1.000
_cell.angle_alpha   90.00
_cell.angle_beta   90.00
_cell.angle_gamma   90.00
#
_symmetry.space_group_name_H-M   'P 1'
#
loop_
_entity.id
_entity.type
_entity.pdbx_description
1 polymer ?
#
loop_
_entity_poly.entity_id
_entity_poly.type
_entity_poly.pdbx_seq_one_letter_code
_entity_poly.pdbx_strand_id
1 'polypeptide(L)'
;MKTSLIAAKPQNSTASSTVKRRWLYPSLLTIIYAAWFSYMLAANRWELFQEYWPISLTMSLGSFVAGITAEGSAAVVFPIFTKVLQIPTSDARTFVLMIRAVGMTMAAVMIYAQRVKTLPHVIGWVSLGGILGQIIGTYLFTIPNPYPKILFTFVATAFGIALFISRWLIKWSPRSDLPSWGNRYRAIFFVVGVLGGSFAAQTGSGIDMLTFIVLTLAFGMNEKISTPTTVTIMGLNSVVGFFLHGVVSQDIGVAWNYWLVAVPIVIVGAPLGAYFATKVHRDNIIKFLLFLIGVELVTTLWLIPFNSPSQIIFVATAVIICTVLFWMMLSYRKKNVPMGNA
;
A
#
# COMPACT_ATOMS: atom_id res chain seq x y z
N MET A 1 -13.61 -63.10 -14.94
CA MET A 1 -13.82 -61.71 -15.38
C MET A 1 -13.10 -60.81 -14.39
N LYS A 2 -12.01 -60.16 -14.83
CA LYS A 2 -11.13 -59.33 -13.99
C LYS A 2 -11.85 -58.03 -13.62
N THR A 3 -11.91 -57.68 -12.34
CA THR A 3 -12.26 -56.32 -11.91
C THR A 3 -11.08 -55.74 -11.16
N SER A 4 -10.51 -54.72 -11.79
CA SER A 4 -9.26 -54.04 -11.49
C SER A 4 -9.28 -53.24 -10.19
N LEU A 5 -8.16 -53.32 -9.47
CA LEU A 5 -7.72 -52.39 -8.43
C LEU A 5 -7.83 -50.92 -8.90
N ILE A 6 -8.57 -50.11 -8.16
CA ILE A 6 -8.41 -48.65 -8.20
C ILE A 6 -7.31 -48.29 -7.22
N ALA A 7 -6.11 -48.09 -7.74
CA ALA A 7 -4.97 -47.57 -6.98
C ALA A 7 -5.26 -46.14 -6.50
N ALA A 8 -5.18 -45.94 -5.18
CA ALA A 8 -5.22 -44.62 -4.57
C ALA A 8 -4.05 -43.76 -5.07
N LYS A 9 -4.36 -42.58 -5.62
CA LYS A 9 -3.38 -41.60 -6.08
C LYS A 9 -2.61 -41.03 -4.87
N PRO A 10 -1.27 -40.93 -4.89
CA PRO A 10 -0.49 -40.66 -3.69
C PRO A 10 -0.59 -39.19 -3.24
N GLN A 11 -0.77 -38.98 -1.93
CA GLN A 11 -0.82 -37.72 -1.18
C GLN A 11 0.47 -36.84 -1.23
N ASN A 12 1.45 -37.16 -2.08
CA ASN A 12 2.79 -36.56 -2.04
C ASN A 12 2.93 -35.19 -2.72
N SER A 13 1.96 -34.72 -3.52
CA SER A 13 2.07 -33.46 -4.27
C SER A 13 1.79 -32.19 -3.43
N THR A 14 0.97 -32.30 -2.39
CA THR A 14 0.58 -31.17 -1.53
C THR A 14 1.66 -30.82 -0.50
N ALA A 15 2.42 -31.81 -0.01
CA ALA A 15 3.52 -31.58 0.94
C ALA A 15 4.70 -30.85 0.28
N SER A 16 5.13 -31.28 -0.91
CA SER A 16 6.25 -30.68 -1.66
C SER A 16 6.02 -29.21 -2.04
N SER A 17 4.81 -28.88 -2.51
CA SER A 17 4.43 -27.51 -2.85
C SER A 17 4.37 -26.59 -1.63
N THR A 18 4.03 -27.13 -0.45
CA THR A 18 3.97 -26.36 0.80
C THR A 18 5.37 -26.02 1.32
N VAL A 19 6.33 -26.93 1.20
CA VAL A 19 7.73 -26.69 1.57
C VAL A 19 8.38 -25.67 0.64
N LYS A 20 8.30 -25.85 -0.68
CA LYS A 20 8.88 -24.92 -1.66
C LYS A 20 8.40 -23.48 -1.47
N ARG A 21 7.14 -23.30 -1.10
CA ARG A 21 6.51 -21.99 -0.90
C ARG A 21 6.98 -21.24 0.34
N ARG A 22 7.35 -21.95 1.42
CA ARG A 22 7.94 -21.34 2.63
C ARG A 22 9.35 -20.84 2.38
N TRP A 23 10.08 -21.47 1.46
CA TRP A 23 11.43 -21.08 1.08
C TRP A 23 11.50 -19.88 0.12
N LEU A 24 10.38 -19.47 -0.50
CA LEU A 24 10.34 -18.34 -1.44
C LEU A 24 10.82 -17.03 -0.82
N TYR A 25 10.35 -16.71 0.39
CA TYR A 25 10.76 -15.48 1.06
C TYR A 25 12.26 -15.50 1.44
N PRO A 26 12.77 -16.53 2.16
CA PRO A 26 14.20 -16.63 2.45
C PRO A 26 15.09 -16.61 1.20
N SER A 27 14.70 -17.30 0.13
CA SER A 27 15.51 -17.32 -1.10
C SER A 27 15.59 -15.94 -1.75
N LEU A 28 14.46 -15.22 -1.85
CA LEU A 28 14.46 -13.86 -2.40
C LEU A 28 15.21 -12.88 -1.49
N LEU A 29 15.08 -13.04 -0.17
CA LEU A 29 15.82 -12.24 0.80
C LEU A 29 17.33 -12.39 0.60
N THR A 30 17.83 -13.63 0.48
CA THR A 30 19.25 -13.90 0.23
C THR A 30 19.70 -13.31 -1.09
N ILE A 31 18.91 -13.45 -2.17
CA ILE A 31 19.26 -12.89 -3.49
C ILE A 31 19.36 -11.36 -3.43
N ILE A 32 18.38 -10.69 -2.81
CA ILE A 32 18.39 -9.22 -2.71
C ILE A 32 19.54 -8.74 -1.84
N TYR A 33 19.81 -9.39 -0.70
CA TYR A 33 20.96 -9.03 0.13
C TYR A 33 22.28 -9.25 -0.58
N ALA A 34 22.45 -10.38 -1.29
CA ALA A 34 23.66 -10.66 -2.04
C ALA A 34 23.89 -9.61 -3.14
N ALA A 35 22.85 -9.26 -3.90
CA ALA A 35 22.92 -8.23 -4.93
C ALA A 35 23.24 -6.85 -4.35
N TRP A 36 22.53 -6.45 -3.29
CA TRP A 36 22.72 -5.17 -2.61
C TRP A 36 24.12 -5.06 -1.98
N PHE A 37 24.58 -6.09 -1.27
CA PHE A 37 25.89 -6.12 -0.63
C PHE A 37 27.02 -6.07 -1.65
N SER A 38 26.90 -6.85 -2.74
CA SER A 38 27.88 -6.83 -3.83
C SER A 38 27.98 -5.45 -4.48
N TYR A 39 26.84 -4.79 -4.69
CA TYR A 39 26.80 -3.43 -5.22
C TYR A 39 27.45 -2.42 -4.26
N MET A 40 27.11 -2.47 -2.96
CA MET A 40 27.68 -1.55 -1.96
C MET A 40 29.19 -1.71 -1.82
N LEU A 41 29.69 -2.95 -1.91
CA LEU A 41 31.11 -3.26 -1.89
C LEU A 41 31.81 -2.75 -3.15
N ALA A 42 31.27 -3.04 -4.33
CA ALA A 42 31.87 -2.64 -5.61
C ALA A 42 31.87 -1.12 -5.82
N ALA A 43 30.82 -0.43 -5.38
CA ALA A 43 30.68 1.02 -5.52
C ALA A 43 31.31 1.82 -4.36
N ASN A 44 31.82 1.14 -3.33
CA ASN A 44 32.36 1.72 -2.08
C ASN A 44 31.46 2.81 -1.46
N ARG A 45 30.16 2.55 -1.36
CA ARG A 45 29.15 3.54 -0.92
C ARG A 45 28.79 3.47 0.56
N TRP A 46 29.65 2.88 1.39
CA TRP A 46 29.36 2.66 2.82
C TRP A 46 29.20 3.95 3.61
N GLU A 47 29.85 5.03 3.19
CA GLU A 47 29.74 6.37 3.79
C GLU A 47 28.30 6.91 3.78
N LEU A 48 27.44 6.44 2.85
CA LEU A 48 26.02 6.81 2.81
C LEU A 48 25.29 6.48 4.12
N PHE A 49 25.72 5.46 4.86
CA PHE A 49 25.14 5.15 6.16
C PHE A 49 25.48 6.17 7.23
N GLN A 50 26.59 6.90 7.10
CA GLN A 50 26.94 7.98 8.03
C GLN A 50 26.12 9.23 7.72
N GLU A 51 25.92 9.54 6.44
CA GLU A 51 25.17 10.71 5.99
C GLU A 51 23.64 10.53 6.16
N TYR A 52 23.11 9.37 5.79
CA TYR A 52 21.67 9.09 5.72
C TYR A 52 21.19 8.07 6.76
N TRP A 53 21.87 7.96 7.90
CA TRP A 53 21.40 7.13 9.03
C TRP A 53 19.95 7.46 9.48
N PRO A 54 19.45 8.73 9.46
CA PRO A 54 18.09 9.01 9.90
C PRO A 54 17.03 8.37 8.99
N ILE A 55 17.35 8.18 7.71
CA ILE A 55 16.47 7.49 6.75
C ILE A 55 16.40 6.00 7.10
N SER A 56 17.54 5.38 7.38
CA SER A 56 17.61 3.99 7.84
C SER A 56 16.79 3.78 9.10
N LEU A 57 16.94 4.67 10.10
CA LEU A 57 16.18 4.63 11.34
C LEU A 57 14.67 4.77 11.06
N THR A 58 14.29 5.76 10.26
CA THR A 58 12.88 5.98 9.87
C THR A 58 12.28 4.73 9.22
N MET A 59 13.04 4.07 8.34
CA MET A 59 12.60 2.87 7.64
C MET A 59 12.54 1.64 8.53
N SER A 60 13.23 1.58 9.67
CA SER A 60 13.06 0.48 10.62
C SER A 60 11.62 0.40 11.14
N LEU A 61 11.04 1.55 11.50
CA LEU A 61 9.65 1.67 11.89
C LEU A 61 8.72 1.65 10.67
N GLY A 62 9.02 2.47 9.67
CA GLY A 62 8.17 2.62 8.49
C GLY A 62 7.96 1.32 7.72
N SER A 63 9.01 0.48 7.59
CA SER A 63 8.89 -0.82 6.92
C SER A 63 8.00 -1.79 7.69
N PHE A 64 8.14 -1.87 9.02
CA PHE A 64 7.30 -2.72 9.85
C PHE A 64 5.83 -2.30 9.78
N VAL A 65 5.55 -1.00 9.90
CA VAL A 65 4.19 -0.46 9.73
C VAL A 65 3.64 -0.80 8.35
N ALA A 66 4.49 -0.75 7.31
CA ALA A 66 4.06 -1.05 5.94
C ALA A 66 3.50 -2.44 5.75
N GLY A 67 4.01 -3.43 6.48
CA GLY A 67 3.50 -4.79 6.43
C GLY A 67 2.17 -4.98 7.16
N ILE A 68 1.90 -4.16 8.18
CA ILE A 68 0.75 -4.33 9.07
C ILE A 68 -0.51 -3.62 8.55
N THR A 69 -0.33 -2.54 7.78
CA THR A 69 -1.41 -1.60 7.44
C THR A 69 -1.57 -1.42 5.94
N ALA A 70 -2.78 -1.04 5.52
CA ALA A 70 -3.06 -0.72 4.12
C ALA A 70 -2.59 0.70 3.72
N GLU A 71 -2.20 1.55 4.67
CA GLU A 71 -1.58 2.85 4.38
C GLU A 71 -0.10 2.70 3.99
N GLY A 72 0.52 1.60 4.45
CA GLY A 72 1.90 1.28 4.16
C GLY A 72 2.92 2.13 4.95
N SER A 73 4.16 2.18 4.47
CA SER A 73 5.24 2.95 5.10
C SER A 73 5.05 4.48 5.06
N ALA A 74 4.21 4.99 4.16
CA ALA A 74 4.05 6.41 3.93
C ALA A 74 3.51 7.15 5.17
N ALA A 75 2.71 6.48 6.00
CA ALA A 75 2.22 7.00 7.28
C ALA A 75 3.33 7.52 8.20
N VAL A 76 4.50 6.88 8.15
CA VAL A 76 5.67 7.21 8.97
C VAL A 76 6.69 8.02 8.16
N VAL A 77 6.97 7.57 6.94
CA VAL A 77 8.04 8.14 6.09
C VAL A 77 7.71 9.55 5.66
N PHE A 78 6.48 9.81 5.23
CA PHE A 78 6.12 11.09 4.62
C PHE A 78 6.22 12.26 5.61
N PRO A 79 5.64 12.18 6.84
CA PRO A 79 5.86 13.22 7.85
C PRO A 79 7.32 13.40 8.22
N ILE A 80 8.06 12.31 8.47
CA ILE A 80 9.46 12.43 8.89
C ILE A 80 10.31 13.03 7.77
N PHE A 81 10.16 12.57 6.53
CA PHE A 81 10.98 13.05 5.41
C PHE A 81 10.66 14.50 5.07
N THR A 82 9.37 14.83 4.96
CA THR A 82 8.97 16.13 4.41
C THR A 82 8.85 17.24 5.46
N LYS A 83 8.77 16.89 6.76
CA LYS A 83 8.59 17.86 7.86
C LYS A 83 9.76 17.87 8.84
N VAL A 84 10.37 16.71 9.14
CA VAL A 84 11.52 16.65 10.07
C VAL A 84 12.84 16.82 9.30
N LEU A 85 13.04 16.01 8.26
CA LEU A 85 14.28 16.03 7.45
C LEU A 85 14.25 17.07 6.33
N GLN A 86 13.09 17.72 6.10
CA GLN A 86 12.91 18.76 5.07
C GLN A 86 13.33 18.31 3.66
N ILE A 87 13.20 17.01 3.36
CA ILE A 87 13.45 16.45 2.04
C ILE A 87 12.36 16.95 1.07
N PRO A 88 12.72 17.37 -0.16
CA PRO A 88 11.74 17.77 -1.17
C PRO A 88 10.67 16.71 -1.40
N THR A 89 9.41 17.15 -1.57
CA THR A 89 8.28 16.22 -1.74
C THR A 89 8.45 15.32 -2.97
N SER A 90 9.08 15.82 -4.03
CA SER A 90 9.41 15.05 -5.24
C SER A 90 10.31 13.85 -4.91
N ASP A 91 11.36 14.08 -4.14
CA ASP A 91 12.37 13.07 -3.82
C ASP A 91 11.82 12.08 -2.81
N ALA A 92 11.06 12.56 -1.82
CA ALA A 92 10.35 11.71 -0.86
C ALA A 92 9.34 10.80 -1.58
N ARG A 93 8.56 11.34 -2.53
CA ARG A 93 7.62 10.56 -3.35
C ARG A 93 8.34 9.50 -4.19
N THR A 94 9.39 9.88 -4.92
CA THR A 94 10.15 8.96 -5.76
C THR A 94 10.79 7.86 -4.91
N PHE A 95 11.40 8.23 -3.78
CA PHE A 95 11.91 7.27 -2.78
C PHE A 95 10.82 6.31 -2.29
N VAL A 96 9.64 6.81 -1.92
CA VAL A 96 8.54 5.96 -1.43
C VAL A 96 8.09 4.95 -2.50
N LEU A 97 8.01 5.35 -3.78
CA LEU A 97 7.71 4.42 -4.87
C LEU A 97 8.80 3.35 -5.00
N MET A 98 10.07 3.75 -5.02
CA MET A 98 11.22 2.84 -5.14
C MET A 98 11.30 1.83 -3.99
N ILE A 99 11.16 2.32 -2.76
CA ILE A 99 11.35 1.48 -1.58
C ILE A 99 10.19 0.50 -1.39
N ARG A 100 8.97 0.89 -1.81
CA ARG A 100 7.80 0.00 -1.81
C ARG A 100 7.86 -1.04 -2.91
N ALA A 101 8.43 -0.71 -4.07
CA ALA A 101 8.64 -1.68 -5.15
C ALA A 101 9.42 -2.91 -4.66
N VAL A 102 10.34 -2.73 -3.71
CA VAL A 102 11.04 -3.84 -3.05
C VAL A 102 10.29 -4.33 -1.81
N GLY A 103 9.98 -3.44 -0.87
CA GLY A 103 9.43 -3.79 0.44
C GLY A 103 8.05 -4.42 0.40
N MET A 104 7.11 -3.79 -0.31
CA MET A 104 5.74 -4.31 -0.42
C MET A 104 5.67 -5.54 -1.32
N THR A 105 6.56 -5.67 -2.29
CA THR A 105 6.71 -6.92 -3.06
C THR A 105 7.19 -8.05 -2.16
N MET A 106 8.18 -7.82 -1.30
CA MET A 106 8.61 -8.82 -0.31
C MET A 106 7.49 -9.15 0.69
N ALA A 107 6.70 -8.15 1.12
CA ALA A 107 5.53 -8.37 1.97
C ALA A 107 4.46 -9.19 1.25
N ALA A 108 4.20 -8.92 -0.05
CA ALA A 108 3.28 -9.71 -0.87
C ALA A 108 3.76 -11.17 -1.03
N VAL A 109 5.07 -11.39 -1.17
CA VAL A 109 5.65 -12.74 -1.15
C VAL A 109 5.43 -13.42 0.20
N MET A 110 5.58 -12.72 1.33
CA MET A 110 5.28 -13.28 2.66
C MET A 110 3.80 -13.61 2.82
N ILE A 111 2.91 -12.69 2.45
CA ILE A 111 1.45 -12.88 2.44
C ILE A 111 1.08 -14.10 1.61
N TYR A 112 1.69 -14.22 0.43
CA TYR A 112 1.58 -15.41 -0.39
C TYR A 112 2.09 -16.60 0.42
N ALA A 113 3.35 -16.68 0.82
CA ALA A 113 3.96 -17.80 1.54
C ALA A 113 3.10 -18.31 2.72
N GLN A 114 2.48 -17.42 3.48
CA GLN A 114 1.62 -17.72 4.63
C GLN A 114 0.19 -18.19 4.31
N ARG A 115 -0.23 -18.20 3.03
CA ARG A 115 -1.62 -18.51 2.60
C ARG A 115 -2.65 -17.54 3.18
N VAL A 116 -2.27 -16.28 3.37
CA VAL A 116 -3.24 -15.26 3.73
C VAL A 116 -4.20 -15.06 2.55
N LYS A 117 -5.50 -15.03 2.82
CA LYS A 117 -6.53 -14.87 1.80
C LYS A 117 -6.43 -13.48 1.16
N THR A 118 -6.41 -13.42 -0.17
CA THR A 118 -6.43 -12.20 -0.96
C THR A 118 -7.49 -12.29 -2.07
N LEU A 119 -7.81 -11.15 -2.70
CA LEU A 119 -8.76 -11.07 -3.81
C LEU A 119 -8.03 -10.92 -5.16
N PRO A 120 -7.66 -12.01 -5.85
CA PRO A 120 -6.82 -11.95 -7.05
C PRO A 120 -7.45 -11.18 -8.21
N HIS A 121 -8.77 -11.27 -8.36
CA HIS A 121 -9.50 -10.53 -9.39
C HIS A 121 -9.45 -9.01 -9.13
N VAL A 122 -9.53 -8.59 -7.86
CA VAL A 122 -9.37 -7.18 -7.49
C VAL A 122 -7.93 -6.74 -7.75
N ILE A 123 -6.94 -7.55 -7.36
CA ILE A 123 -5.53 -7.27 -7.64
C ILE A 123 -5.32 -7.03 -9.14
N GLY A 124 -5.79 -7.94 -10.00
CA GLY A 124 -5.62 -7.82 -11.45
C GLY A 124 -6.21 -6.54 -12.03
N TRP A 125 -7.49 -6.24 -11.77
CA TRP A 125 -8.16 -5.08 -12.38
C TRP A 125 -7.71 -3.74 -11.79
N VAL A 126 -7.45 -3.69 -10.49
CA VAL A 126 -6.92 -2.46 -9.86
C VAL A 126 -5.50 -2.21 -10.34
N SER A 127 -4.63 -3.22 -10.41
CA SER A 127 -3.26 -3.03 -10.90
C SER A 127 -3.22 -2.65 -12.39
N LEU A 128 -4.11 -3.20 -13.23
CA LEU A 128 -4.24 -2.77 -14.63
C LEU A 128 -4.64 -1.30 -14.74
N GLY A 129 -5.63 -0.87 -13.97
CA GLY A 129 -5.99 0.56 -13.89
C GLY A 129 -4.86 1.40 -13.31
N GLY A 130 -4.15 0.87 -12.31
CA GLY A 130 -3.02 1.49 -11.62
C GLY A 130 -1.88 1.84 -12.56
N ILE A 131 -1.54 0.96 -13.50
CA ILE A 131 -0.54 1.25 -14.55
C ILE A 131 -0.92 2.51 -15.33
N LEU A 132 -2.16 2.58 -15.83
CA LEU A 132 -2.65 3.72 -16.58
C LEU A 132 -2.69 4.98 -15.72
N GLY A 133 -3.19 4.86 -14.48
CA GLY A 133 -3.20 5.93 -13.50
C GLY A 133 -1.80 6.47 -13.19
N GLN A 134 -0.82 5.60 -13.03
CA GLN A 134 0.55 5.98 -12.75
C GLN A 134 1.14 6.78 -13.91
N ILE A 135 0.93 6.35 -15.16
CA ILE A 135 1.39 7.08 -16.35
C ILE A 135 0.71 8.46 -16.44
N ILE A 136 -0.61 8.50 -16.27
CA ILE A 136 -1.40 9.73 -16.30
C ILE A 136 -0.94 10.69 -15.20
N GLY A 137 -0.78 10.20 -13.98
CA GLY A 137 -0.34 10.99 -12.84
C GLY A 137 1.08 11.52 -13.01
N THR A 138 2.00 10.70 -13.51
CA THR A 138 3.41 11.11 -13.69
C THR A 138 3.59 12.15 -14.80
N TYR A 139 2.90 12.01 -15.94
CA TYR A 139 3.17 12.85 -17.12
C TYR A 139 2.09 13.89 -17.43
N LEU A 140 0.81 13.63 -17.12
CA LEU A 140 -0.29 14.52 -17.48
C LEU A 140 -0.76 15.41 -16.32
N PHE A 141 -0.72 14.91 -15.08
CA PHE A 141 -1.26 15.61 -13.90
C PHE A 141 -0.21 15.84 -12.82
N THR A 142 0.81 16.64 -13.13
CA THR A 142 1.81 17.05 -12.12
C THR A 142 1.28 18.20 -11.27
N ILE A 143 1.27 18.01 -9.95
CA ILE A 143 0.73 18.99 -9.01
C ILE A 143 1.90 19.76 -8.36
N PRO A 144 1.91 21.11 -8.37
CA PRO A 144 2.97 21.90 -7.77
C PRO A 144 3.01 21.74 -6.24
N ASN A 145 4.17 21.97 -5.63
CA ASN A 145 4.25 22.08 -4.16
C ASN A 145 3.42 23.28 -3.65
N PRO A 146 2.79 23.20 -2.46
CA PRO A 146 2.81 22.13 -1.45
C PRO A 146 1.66 21.10 -1.57
N TYR A 147 0.87 21.15 -2.64
CA TYR A 147 -0.38 20.39 -2.77
C TYR A 147 -0.23 18.86 -2.67
N PRO A 148 0.85 18.20 -3.14
CA PRO A 148 1.03 16.76 -2.91
C PRO A 148 1.07 16.38 -1.42
N LYS A 149 1.61 17.23 -0.55
CA LYS A 149 1.60 16.98 0.90
C LYS A 149 0.18 17.04 1.47
N ILE A 150 -0.57 18.07 1.09
CA ILE A 150 -1.98 18.25 1.49
C ILE A 150 -2.82 17.09 0.98
N LEU A 151 -2.59 16.66 -0.26
CA LEU A 151 -3.30 15.56 -0.89
C LEU A 151 -3.02 14.23 -0.20
N PHE A 152 -1.76 13.95 0.17
CA PHE A 152 -1.41 12.77 0.95
C PHE A 152 -2.17 12.74 2.29
N THR A 153 -2.07 13.81 3.07
CA THR A 153 -2.76 13.93 4.36
C THR A 153 -4.27 13.76 4.20
N PHE A 154 -4.85 14.33 3.14
CA PHE A 154 -6.28 14.24 2.86
C PHE A 154 -6.72 12.79 2.60
N VAL A 155 -6.04 12.08 1.70
CA VAL A 155 -6.37 10.68 1.37
C VAL A 155 -6.15 9.78 2.59
N ALA A 156 -5.06 9.98 3.34
CA ALA A 156 -4.79 9.26 4.58
C ALA A 156 -5.89 9.51 5.64
N THR A 157 -6.34 10.75 5.79
CA THR A 157 -7.44 11.11 6.70
C THR A 157 -8.76 10.47 6.26
N ALA A 158 -9.09 10.52 4.98
CA ALA A 158 -10.26 9.84 4.43
C ALA A 158 -10.21 8.34 4.72
N PHE A 159 -9.05 7.71 4.50
CA PHE A 159 -8.82 6.31 4.83
C PHE A 159 -9.00 6.02 6.33
N GLY A 160 -8.49 6.88 7.21
CA GLY A 160 -8.71 6.78 8.67
C GLY A 160 -10.19 6.89 9.05
N ILE A 161 -10.92 7.85 8.48
CA ILE A 161 -12.37 7.99 8.69
C ILE A 161 -13.11 6.75 8.19
N ALA A 162 -12.76 6.24 7.01
CA ALA A 162 -13.37 5.03 6.46
C ALA A 162 -13.16 3.82 7.39
N LEU A 163 -11.95 3.66 7.92
CA LEU A 163 -11.63 2.64 8.92
C LEU A 163 -12.46 2.80 10.19
N PHE A 164 -12.55 4.02 10.71
CA PHE A 164 -13.33 4.33 11.91
C PHE A 164 -14.81 3.99 11.72
N ILE A 165 -15.39 4.42 10.59
CA ILE A 165 -16.78 4.14 10.22
C ILE A 165 -17.01 2.64 10.09
N SER A 166 -16.15 1.94 9.32
CA SER A 166 -16.27 0.51 9.08
C SER A 166 -16.17 -0.31 10.37
N ARG A 167 -15.39 0.15 11.35
CA ARG A 167 -15.14 -0.61 12.59
C ARG A 167 -16.15 -0.35 13.69
N TRP A 168 -16.44 0.92 13.99
CA TRP A 168 -17.22 1.27 15.19
C TRP A 168 -18.63 1.75 14.88
N LEU A 169 -18.85 2.40 13.74
CA LEU A 169 -20.19 2.94 13.41
C LEU A 169 -21.06 1.88 12.73
N ILE A 170 -20.48 1.02 11.90
CA ILE A 170 -21.24 0.02 11.13
C ILE A 170 -21.17 -1.34 11.82
N LYS A 171 -22.25 -1.75 12.48
CA LYS A 171 -22.41 -3.09 13.06
C LYS A 171 -22.90 -4.10 12.02
N TRP A 172 -22.03 -4.55 11.12
CA TRP A 172 -22.35 -5.60 10.14
C TRP A 172 -21.27 -6.70 10.12
N SER A 173 -21.66 -7.93 9.78
CA SER A 173 -20.74 -9.05 9.64
C SER A 173 -19.80 -8.84 8.43
N PRO A 174 -18.47 -8.76 8.64
CA PRO A 174 -17.52 -8.58 7.54
C PRO A 174 -17.54 -9.80 6.60
N ARG A 175 -17.60 -9.54 5.29
CA ARG A 175 -17.65 -10.59 4.28
C ARG A 175 -16.26 -11.13 3.96
N SER A 176 -16.19 -12.40 3.62
CA SER A 176 -14.95 -13.08 3.24
C SER A 176 -14.71 -13.14 1.73
N ASP A 177 -15.73 -12.94 0.90
CA ASP A 177 -15.66 -12.91 -0.57
C ASP A 177 -16.69 -11.96 -1.19
N LEU A 178 -16.44 -11.61 -2.46
CA LEU A 178 -17.37 -10.82 -3.29
C LEU A 178 -18.49 -11.72 -3.84
N PRO A 179 -19.77 -11.28 -3.78
CA PRO A 179 -20.93 -12.15 -4.06
C PRO A 179 -21.13 -12.55 -5.54
N SER A 180 -20.65 -11.76 -6.51
CA SER A 180 -20.76 -12.10 -7.94
C SER A 180 -19.79 -11.25 -8.80
N TRP A 181 -18.93 -11.87 -9.60
CA TRP A 181 -17.96 -11.13 -10.43
C TRP A 181 -18.54 -10.77 -11.81
N GLY A 182 -19.00 -9.53 -11.97
CA GLY A 182 -19.55 -9.02 -13.24
C GLY A 182 -18.75 -7.86 -13.85
N ASN A 183 -19.10 -7.46 -15.08
CA ASN A 183 -18.43 -6.35 -15.79
C ASN A 183 -18.45 -5.03 -15.01
N ARG A 184 -19.53 -4.77 -14.25
CA ARG A 184 -19.61 -3.62 -13.34
C ARG A 184 -18.47 -3.57 -12.31
N TYR A 185 -18.09 -4.72 -11.73
CA TYR A 185 -17.04 -4.76 -10.71
C TYR A 185 -15.67 -4.58 -11.36
N ARG A 186 -15.46 -5.16 -12.55
CA ARG A 186 -14.25 -4.93 -13.35
C ARG A 186 -14.07 -3.44 -13.63
N ALA A 187 -15.11 -2.75 -14.09
CA ALA A 187 -15.08 -1.31 -14.35
C ALA A 187 -14.80 -0.49 -13.08
N ILE A 188 -15.49 -0.79 -11.96
CA ILE A 188 -15.26 -0.09 -10.68
C ILE A 188 -13.80 -0.24 -10.24
N PHE A 189 -13.29 -1.47 -10.18
CA PHE A 189 -11.91 -1.71 -9.71
C PHE A 189 -10.86 -1.17 -10.69
N PHE A 190 -11.12 -1.19 -11.99
CA PHE A 190 -10.26 -0.53 -12.97
C PHE A 190 -10.20 0.99 -12.74
N VAL A 191 -11.35 1.66 -12.58
CA VAL A 191 -11.41 3.11 -12.33
C VAL A 191 -10.76 3.47 -11.01
N VAL A 192 -10.98 2.68 -9.95
CA VAL A 192 -10.28 2.84 -8.67
C VAL A 192 -8.77 2.71 -8.84
N GLY A 193 -8.33 1.76 -9.67
CA GLY A 193 -6.93 1.63 -10.07
C GLY A 193 -6.39 2.88 -10.75
N VAL A 194 -7.09 3.42 -11.75
CA VAL A 194 -6.67 4.64 -12.46
C VAL A 194 -6.56 5.82 -11.50
N LEU A 195 -7.60 6.09 -10.71
CA LEU A 195 -7.57 7.21 -9.75
C LEU A 195 -6.47 7.00 -8.69
N GLY A 196 -6.38 5.80 -8.12
CA GLY A 196 -5.39 5.46 -7.12
C GLY A 196 -3.95 5.51 -7.62
N GLY A 197 -3.69 5.06 -8.84
CA GLY A 197 -2.40 5.15 -9.51
C GLY A 197 -2.01 6.61 -9.75
N SER A 198 -2.95 7.45 -10.21
CA SER A 198 -2.70 8.88 -10.38
C SER A 198 -2.33 9.57 -9.06
N PHE A 199 -2.99 9.21 -7.95
CA PHE A 199 -2.61 9.69 -6.63
C PHE A 199 -1.24 9.18 -6.20
N ALA A 200 -0.98 7.89 -6.39
CA ALA A 200 0.32 7.29 -6.04
C ALA A 200 1.48 7.89 -6.85
N ALA A 201 1.24 8.33 -8.08
CA ALA A 201 2.23 9.06 -8.88
C ALA A 201 2.56 10.46 -8.35
N GLN A 202 1.73 11.05 -7.48
CA GLN A 202 1.96 12.37 -6.88
C GLN A 202 2.48 12.29 -5.45
N THR A 203 2.08 11.28 -4.68
CA THR A 203 2.38 11.19 -3.23
C THR A 203 3.21 9.96 -2.85
N GLY A 204 3.39 9.00 -3.78
CA GLY A 204 4.05 7.72 -3.53
C GLY A 204 3.14 6.68 -2.85
N SER A 205 1.89 7.03 -2.54
CA SER A 205 0.90 6.17 -1.89
C SER A 205 -0.52 6.52 -2.33
N GLY A 206 -1.48 5.60 -2.28
CA GLY A 206 -2.88 5.98 -2.50
C GLY A 206 -3.73 4.92 -3.17
N ILE A 207 -3.16 4.14 -4.10
CA ILE A 207 -3.91 3.04 -4.73
C ILE A 207 -4.33 1.99 -3.70
N ASP A 208 -3.49 1.72 -2.71
CA ASP A 208 -3.78 0.90 -1.55
C ASP A 208 -4.91 1.48 -0.70
N MET A 209 -4.79 2.74 -0.29
CA MET A 209 -5.77 3.42 0.55
C MET A 209 -7.15 3.50 -0.13
N LEU A 210 -7.21 3.94 -1.38
CA LEU A 210 -8.48 4.06 -2.12
C LEU A 210 -9.12 2.69 -2.36
N THR A 211 -8.32 1.69 -2.74
CA THR A 211 -8.84 0.33 -2.92
C THR A 211 -9.36 -0.22 -1.61
N PHE A 212 -8.67 0.04 -0.50
CA PHE A 212 -9.09 -0.41 0.82
C PHE A 212 -10.41 0.25 1.24
N ILE A 213 -10.54 1.57 1.04
CA ILE A 213 -11.78 2.31 1.32
C ILE A 213 -12.94 1.69 0.54
N VAL A 214 -12.76 1.44 -0.76
CA VAL A 214 -13.82 0.85 -1.60
C VAL A 214 -14.17 -0.58 -1.13
N LEU A 215 -13.18 -1.42 -0.86
CA LEU A 215 -13.41 -2.79 -0.39
C LEU A 215 -14.15 -2.83 0.96
N THR A 216 -13.77 -1.99 1.90
CA THR A 216 -14.33 -1.99 3.26
C THR A 216 -15.66 -1.24 3.35
N LEU A 217 -15.77 -0.03 2.77
CA LEU A 217 -17.00 0.77 2.84
C LEU A 217 -18.05 0.33 1.83
N ALA A 218 -17.69 0.15 0.55
CA ALA A 218 -18.68 -0.15 -0.49
C ALA A 218 -19.07 -1.64 -0.52
N PHE A 219 -18.09 -2.53 -0.31
CA PHE A 219 -18.32 -3.98 -0.40
C PHE A 219 -18.35 -4.72 0.94
N GLY A 220 -17.92 -4.08 2.04
CA GLY A 220 -17.95 -4.70 3.36
C GLY A 220 -17.00 -5.87 3.55
N MET A 221 -15.89 -5.86 2.81
CA MET A 221 -14.87 -6.89 2.91
C MET A 221 -14.13 -6.82 4.24
N ASN A 222 -13.79 -7.97 4.79
CA ASN A 222 -12.98 -8.09 5.98
C ASN A 222 -11.59 -7.46 5.77
N GLU A 223 -11.19 -6.60 6.68
CA GLU A 223 -9.91 -5.89 6.69
C GLU A 223 -8.71 -6.84 6.70
N LYS A 224 -8.84 -8.03 7.32
CA LYS A 224 -7.80 -9.08 7.26
C LYS A 224 -7.60 -9.68 5.86
N ILE A 225 -8.51 -9.41 4.92
CA ILE A 225 -8.40 -9.78 3.49
C ILE A 225 -8.09 -8.55 2.64
N SER A 226 -8.70 -7.40 2.97
CA SER A 226 -8.50 -6.14 2.25
C SER A 226 -7.04 -5.65 2.37
N THR A 227 -6.46 -5.62 3.58
CA THR A 227 -5.07 -5.18 3.78
C THR A 227 -4.06 -5.96 2.94
N PRO A 228 -3.99 -7.31 3.00
CA PRO A 228 -3.03 -8.05 2.17
C PRO A 228 -3.30 -7.92 0.67
N THR A 229 -4.56 -7.74 0.27
CA THR A 229 -4.93 -7.46 -1.13
C THR A 229 -4.36 -6.11 -1.58
N THR A 230 -4.52 -5.05 -0.79
CA THR A 230 -4.04 -3.70 -1.14
C THR A 230 -2.53 -3.56 -1.05
N VAL A 231 -1.87 -4.24 -0.11
CA VAL A 231 -0.40 -4.32 -0.04
C VAL A 231 0.17 -4.93 -1.34
N THR A 232 -0.47 -5.99 -1.85
CA THR A 232 -0.05 -6.61 -3.12
C THR A 232 -0.24 -5.64 -4.30
N ILE A 233 -1.38 -4.93 -4.34
CA ILE A 233 -1.67 -3.94 -5.38
C ILE A 233 -0.64 -2.81 -5.37
N MET A 234 -0.32 -2.27 -4.19
CA MET A 234 0.65 -1.19 -4.06
C MET A 234 2.06 -1.65 -4.43
N GLY A 235 2.47 -2.87 -4.04
CA GLY A 235 3.74 -3.45 -4.48
C GLY A 235 3.86 -3.46 -6.01
N LEU A 236 2.83 -3.97 -6.70
CA LEU A 236 2.79 -4.00 -8.17
C LEU A 236 2.80 -2.59 -8.78
N ASN A 237 1.99 -1.67 -8.25
CA ASN A 237 1.93 -0.29 -8.74
C ASN A 237 3.25 0.47 -8.52
N SER A 238 3.91 0.23 -7.39
CA SER A 238 5.22 0.83 -7.08
C SER A 238 6.33 0.32 -8.00
N VAL A 239 6.29 -0.94 -8.45
CA VAL A 239 7.24 -1.42 -9.46
C VAL A 239 7.10 -0.63 -10.77
N VAL A 240 5.86 -0.36 -11.19
CA VAL A 240 5.59 0.48 -12.38
C VAL A 240 6.08 1.90 -12.15
N GLY A 241 5.76 2.52 -11.01
CA GLY A 241 6.23 3.86 -10.67
C GLY A 241 7.76 3.96 -10.63
N PHE A 242 8.43 2.96 -10.05
CA PHE A 242 9.89 2.89 -10.03
C PHE A 242 10.47 2.73 -11.45
N PHE A 243 9.88 1.90 -12.30
CA PHE A 243 10.32 1.78 -13.69
C PHE A 243 10.16 3.09 -14.46
N LEU A 244 9.03 3.79 -14.30
CA LEU A 244 8.80 5.09 -14.95
C LEU A 244 9.84 6.12 -14.50
N HIS A 245 10.09 6.28 -13.20
CA HIS A 245 11.06 7.27 -12.71
C HIS A 245 12.53 6.85 -12.95
N GLY A 246 12.84 5.57 -12.85
CA GLY A 246 14.20 5.06 -12.97
C GLY A 246 14.69 4.84 -14.39
N VAL A 247 13.81 4.40 -15.30
CA VAL A 247 14.19 4.05 -16.67
C VAL A 247 13.70 5.08 -17.67
N VAL A 248 12.46 5.55 -17.53
CA VAL A 248 11.83 6.43 -18.53
C VAL A 248 12.17 7.90 -18.29
N SER A 249 11.88 8.42 -17.09
CA SER A 249 12.11 9.82 -16.74
C SER A 249 13.53 10.10 -16.26
N GLN A 250 14.23 9.09 -15.74
CA GLN A 250 15.58 9.19 -15.19
C GLN A 250 15.76 10.29 -14.13
N ASP A 251 14.73 10.50 -13.30
CA ASP A 251 14.61 11.61 -12.34
C ASP A 251 14.75 11.16 -10.87
N ILE A 252 15.43 10.03 -10.62
CA ILE A 252 15.62 9.50 -9.26
C ILE A 252 16.51 10.40 -8.39
N GLY A 253 17.59 10.97 -8.96
CA GLY A 253 18.51 11.85 -8.24
C GLY A 253 18.98 11.29 -6.89
N VAL A 254 18.89 12.10 -5.84
CA VAL A 254 19.35 11.76 -4.47
C VAL A 254 18.53 10.63 -3.83
N ALA A 255 17.30 10.36 -4.30
CA ALA A 255 16.47 9.28 -3.77
C ALA A 255 17.12 7.90 -3.96
N TRP A 256 18.07 7.75 -4.90
CA TRP A 256 18.89 6.55 -5.05
C TRP A 256 19.73 6.27 -3.80
N ASN A 257 20.37 7.30 -3.24
CA ASN A 257 21.20 7.16 -2.04
C ASN A 257 20.35 6.78 -0.83
N TYR A 258 19.17 7.39 -0.71
CA TYR A 258 18.19 7.07 0.34
C TYR A 258 17.72 5.61 0.22
N TRP A 259 17.46 5.17 -1.00
CA TRP A 259 17.03 3.80 -1.29
C TRP A 259 18.11 2.78 -0.89
N LEU A 260 19.38 3.04 -1.21
CA LEU A 260 20.49 2.13 -0.87
C LEU A 260 20.60 1.87 0.63
N VAL A 261 20.47 2.90 1.47
CA VAL A 261 20.54 2.71 2.93
C VAL A 261 19.27 2.07 3.52
N ALA A 262 18.12 2.22 2.84
CA ALA A 262 16.83 1.72 3.30
C ALA A 262 16.53 0.27 2.90
N VAL A 263 16.97 -0.18 1.72
CA VAL A 263 16.72 -1.54 1.20
C VAL A 263 16.99 -2.65 2.21
N PRO A 264 18.17 -2.73 2.86
CA PRO A 264 18.49 -3.85 3.75
C PRO A 264 17.54 -3.95 4.94
N ILE A 265 16.93 -2.85 5.36
CA ILE A 265 15.98 -2.81 6.48
C ILE A 265 14.59 -3.22 6.00
N VAL A 266 14.18 -2.71 4.84
CA VAL A 266 12.81 -2.81 4.36
C VAL A 266 12.43 -4.21 3.90
N ILE A 267 13.36 -4.94 3.29
CA ILE A 267 13.14 -6.31 2.83
C ILE A 267 12.96 -7.32 3.97
N VAL A 268 13.27 -6.90 5.19
CA VAL A 268 13.00 -7.66 6.43
C VAL A 268 11.78 -7.09 7.14
N GLY A 269 11.77 -5.77 7.38
CA GLY A 269 10.73 -5.14 8.20
C GLY A 269 9.32 -5.25 7.60
N ALA A 270 9.14 -5.05 6.29
CA ALA A 270 7.81 -5.12 5.68
C ALA A 270 7.22 -6.55 5.68
N PRO A 271 7.98 -7.60 5.32
CA PRO A 271 7.54 -9.00 5.50
C PRO A 271 7.28 -9.39 6.95
N LEU A 272 8.12 -8.96 7.90
CA LEU A 272 7.88 -9.18 9.32
C LEU A 272 6.60 -8.49 9.79
N GLY A 273 6.32 -7.28 9.33
CA GLY A 273 5.07 -6.59 9.58
C GLY A 273 3.86 -7.39 9.09
N ALA A 274 3.91 -7.88 7.84
CA ALA A 274 2.83 -8.70 7.27
C ALA A 274 2.62 -10.00 8.06
N TYR A 275 3.71 -10.62 8.51
CA TYR A 275 3.66 -11.78 9.39
C TYR A 275 2.97 -11.45 10.73
N PHE A 276 3.36 -10.34 11.37
CA PHE A 276 2.78 -9.88 12.63
C PHE A 276 1.30 -9.51 12.52
N ALA A 277 0.88 -8.94 11.38
CA ALA A 277 -0.51 -8.58 11.12
C ALA A 277 -1.48 -9.78 11.27
N THR A 278 -0.99 -11.00 11.01
CA THR A 278 -1.80 -12.22 11.18
C THR A 278 -2.03 -12.59 12.66
N LYS A 279 -1.09 -12.23 13.54
CA LYS A 279 -1.08 -12.59 14.97
C LYS A 279 -1.70 -11.54 15.87
N VAL A 280 -1.61 -10.27 15.49
CA VAL A 280 -2.10 -9.15 16.32
C VAL A 280 -3.62 -8.99 16.21
N HIS A 281 -4.25 -8.59 17.31
CA HIS A 281 -5.67 -8.23 17.30
C HIS A 281 -5.93 -7.02 16.42
N ARG A 282 -6.97 -7.12 15.59
CA ARG A 282 -7.33 -6.12 14.59
C ARG A 282 -7.54 -4.72 15.17
N ASP A 283 -8.11 -4.61 16.37
CA ASP A 283 -8.37 -3.33 17.03
C ASP A 283 -7.09 -2.57 17.37
N ASN A 284 -6.03 -3.28 17.76
CA ASN A 284 -4.76 -2.64 18.10
C ASN A 284 -4.11 -2.06 16.85
N ILE A 285 -4.18 -2.78 15.72
CA ILE A 285 -3.70 -2.30 14.42
C ILE A 285 -4.45 -1.03 14.01
N ILE A 286 -5.79 -1.04 14.10
CA ILE A 286 -6.61 0.11 13.70
C ILE A 286 -6.35 1.32 14.60
N LYS A 287 -6.30 1.14 15.92
CA LYS A 287 -6.01 2.25 16.86
C LYS A 287 -4.63 2.86 16.59
N PHE A 288 -3.62 2.03 16.39
CA PHE A 288 -2.27 2.49 16.07
C PHE A 288 -2.22 3.26 14.74
N LEU A 289 -2.92 2.77 13.73
CA LEU A 289 -3.01 3.41 12.42
C LEU A 289 -3.72 4.76 12.49
N LEU A 290 -4.84 4.85 13.20
CA LEU A 290 -5.56 6.11 13.42
C LEU A 290 -4.74 7.13 14.20
N PHE A 291 -3.91 6.66 15.13
CA PHE A 291 -2.95 7.52 15.81
C PHE A 291 -1.94 8.12 14.82
N LEU A 292 -1.33 7.31 13.93
CA LEU A 292 -0.41 7.81 12.91
C LEU A 292 -1.07 8.82 11.96
N ILE A 293 -2.28 8.50 11.47
CA ILE A 293 -3.06 9.41 10.61
C ILE A 293 -3.40 10.71 11.35
N GLY A 294 -3.73 10.62 12.63
CA GLY A 294 -3.99 11.79 13.48
C GLY A 294 -2.75 12.68 13.62
N VAL A 295 -1.59 12.09 13.87
CA VAL A 295 -0.31 12.82 13.91
C VAL A 295 -0.01 13.47 12.56
N GLU A 296 -0.20 12.77 11.46
CA GLU A 296 0.01 13.31 10.11
C GLU A 296 -0.92 14.49 9.82
N LEU A 297 -2.20 14.38 10.18
CA LEU A 297 -3.19 15.44 10.03
C LEU A 297 -2.83 16.68 10.87
N VAL A 298 -2.56 16.51 12.17
CA VAL A 298 -2.21 17.61 13.08
C VAL A 298 -0.93 18.31 12.61
N THR A 299 0.09 17.53 12.25
CA THR A 299 1.36 18.11 11.78
C THR A 299 1.22 18.82 10.44
N THR A 300 0.34 18.36 9.55
CA THR A 300 0.02 19.09 8.31
C THR A 300 -0.70 20.40 8.58
N LEU A 301 -1.72 20.39 9.45
CA LEU A 301 -2.44 21.62 9.83
C LEU A 301 -1.54 22.64 10.52
N TRP A 302 -0.52 22.18 11.25
CA TRP A 302 0.40 23.06 11.96
C TRP A 302 1.55 23.59 11.10
N LEU A 303 2.15 22.74 10.25
CA LEU A 303 3.39 23.09 9.53
C LEU A 303 3.16 23.58 8.10
N ILE A 304 1.99 23.33 7.50
CA ILE A 304 1.67 23.83 6.16
C ILE A 304 0.88 25.14 6.30
N PRO A 305 1.42 26.28 5.81
CA PRO A 305 0.73 27.55 5.90
C PRO A 305 -0.46 27.59 4.94
N PHE A 306 -1.68 27.63 5.48
CA PHE A 306 -2.94 27.76 4.72
C PHE A 306 -3.27 29.22 4.42
N ASN A 307 -2.32 29.95 3.83
CA ASN A 307 -2.44 31.40 3.65
C ASN A 307 -3.15 31.78 2.33
N SER A 308 -3.22 30.86 1.36
CA SER A 308 -3.81 31.14 0.05
C SER A 308 -5.26 30.66 -0.03
N PRO A 309 -6.22 31.50 -0.49
CA PRO A 309 -7.61 31.08 -0.68
C PRO A 309 -7.76 29.84 -1.56
N SER A 310 -6.86 29.63 -2.52
CA SER A 310 -6.83 28.44 -3.38
C SER A 310 -6.62 27.13 -2.61
N GLN A 311 -5.83 27.14 -1.53
CA GLN A 311 -5.59 25.96 -0.70
C GLN A 311 -6.83 25.62 0.13
N ILE A 312 -7.52 26.63 0.65
CA ILE A 312 -8.77 26.45 1.41
C ILE A 312 -9.85 25.90 0.50
N ILE A 313 -10.02 26.47 -0.70
CA ILE A 313 -10.97 25.98 -1.70
C ILE A 313 -10.65 24.53 -2.08
N PHE A 314 -9.37 24.22 -2.34
CA PHE A 314 -8.94 22.86 -2.67
C PHE A 314 -9.32 21.86 -1.58
N VAL A 315 -9.02 22.16 -0.31
CA VAL A 315 -9.38 21.29 0.82
C VAL A 315 -10.88 21.17 0.97
N ALA A 316 -11.63 22.27 0.89
CA ALA A 316 -13.09 22.26 1.00
C ALA A 316 -13.74 21.41 -0.11
N THR A 317 -13.31 21.58 -1.36
CA THR A 317 -13.77 20.77 -2.49
C THR A 317 -13.43 19.30 -2.29
N ALA A 318 -12.22 18.98 -1.84
CA ALA A 318 -11.81 17.60 -1.56
C ALA A 318 -12.71 16.97 -0.48
N VAL A 319 -12.97 17.68 0.64
CA VAL A 319 -13.85 17.22 1.72
C VAL A 319 -15.27 16.95 1.22
N ILE A 320 -15.83 17.84 0.39
CA ILE A 320 -17.17 17.66 -0.20
C ILE A 320 -17.19 16.40 -1.08
N ILE A 321 -16.22 16.26 -1.98
CA ILE A 321 -16.11 15.09 -2.85
C ILE A 321 -16.03 13.81 -2.02
N CYS A 322 -15.16 13.76 -1.01
CA CYS A 322 -15.00 12.59 -0.16
C CYS A 322 -16.28 12.25 0.61
N THR A 323 -16.99 13.26 1.12
CA THR A 323 -18.26 13.06 1.83
C THR A 323 -19.32 12.48 0.91
N VAL A 324 -19.45 12.99 -0.31
CA VAL A 324 -20.36 12.47 -1.34
C VAL A 324 -19.98 11.03 -1.71
N LEU A 325 -18.70 10.75 -1.95
CA LEU A 325 -18.21 9.40 -2.26
C LEU A 325 -18.53 8.42 -1.13
N PHE A 326 -18.32 8.81 0.12
CA PHE A 326 -18.59 7.97 1.28
C PHE A 326 -20.07 7.68 1.41
N TRP A 327 -20.91 8.70 1.26
CA TRP A 327 -22.36 8.55 1.26
C TRP A 327 -22.84 7.62 0.13
N MET A 328 -22.29 7.77 -1.09
CA MET A 328 -22.60 6.89 -2.22
C MET A 328 -22.17 5.44 -1.97
N MET A 329 -20.97 5.20 -1.43
CA MET A 329 -20.48 3.87 -1.12
C MET A 329 -21.34 3.18 -0.06
N LEU A 330 -21.70 3.91 1.00
CA LEU A 330 -22.58 3.39 2.06
C LEU A 330 -23.99 3.12 1.55
N SER A 331 -24.53 4.00 0.70
CA SER A 331 -25.84 3.82 0.06
C SER A 331 -25.84 2.65 -0.92
N TYR A 332 -24.77 2.51 -1.72
CA TYR A 332 -24.56 1.39 -2.63
C TYR A 332 -24.55 0.07 -1.85
N ARG A 333 -23.82 0.03 -0.73
CA ARG A 333 -23.77 -1.13 0.15
C ARG A 333 -25.15 -1.48 0.69
N LYS A 334 -25.89 -0.52 1.26
CA LYS A 334 -27.26 -0.75 1.76
C LYS A 334 -28.20 -1.36 0.71
N LYS A 335 -28.09 -0.93 -0.55
CA LYS A 335 -28.97 -1.39 -1.64
C LYS A 335 -28.58 -2.74 -2.24
N ASN A 336 -27.29 -3.02 -2.39
CA ASN A 336 -26.80 -4.15 -3.21
C ASN A 336 -26.18 -5.28 -2.38
N VAL A 337 -26.02 -5.10 -1.08
CA VAL A 337 -25.31 -6.03 -0.20
C VAL A 337 -26.34 -6.51 0.83
N PRO A 338 -26.95 -7.70 0.67
CA PRO A 338 -27.98 -8.18 1.60
C PRO A 338 -27.43 -8.17 3.03
N MET A 339 -28.18 -7.56 3.94
CA MET A 339 -27.84 -7.56 5.36
C MET A 339 -27.82 -9.03 5.79
N GLY A 340 -26.63 -9.55 6.09
CA GLY A 340 -26.55 -10.83 6.79
C GLY A 340 -27.31 -10.65 8.09
N ASN A 341 -28.23 -11.57 8.38
CA ASN A 341 -28.97 -11.57 9.65
C ASN A 341 -27.94 -11.41 10.79
N ALA A 342 -28.09 -10.33 11.54
CA ALA A 342 -27.25 -10.03 12.69
C ALA A 342 -27.45 -11.08 13.79
#